data_AF-F7V7E9-F1
#
_entry.id   AF-F7V7E9-F1
#
_cell.length_a   1.000
_cell.length_b   1.000
_cell.length_c   1.000
_cell.angle_alpha   90.00
_cell.angle_beta   90.00
_cell.angle_gamma   90.00
#
_symmetry.space_group_name_H-M   'P 1'
#
loop_
_entity.id
_entity.type
_entity.pdbx_description
1 polymer ?
#
loop_
_entity_poly.entity_id
_entity_poly.type
_entity_poly.pdbx_seq_one_letter_code
_entity_poly.pdbx_strand_id
1 'polypeptide(L)'
;MKLSLWMFLKNLMPYQPQIHCSRYDRAIDSIHVYDPSMELQDDLMYFSDLAAAPLDRIGAKIDPGISDGILLWNRRDWIYLNTTSHTEVINCILSTVHTYFAWSDACTQAIRGNASLSELLNLFEKTFGTPSMIIDSAQYLIAMSDGITEEEIIMDSVEANNVRTLASDSILKEFNRVYKETFSAAGTFALPDEFFPTRSYCHNVIVDNERIATIIIPLLEGKWDSSTIQNLEIFVPFLKDWFLQNQEDDTEYLLTSHLARLLDDSPNALEDIERRLTLFGWLPEDPLCVFTAAAVSAQTYSDVRLRRTLPAENEGVYAIPYQQCLVILCNYRIMESEKFHGLLKKMLIFNHYYGAESLVFHHLSQTKSAYEQALFTLQHTEPALGLLVQSHSKIVYYMADLIRQQSGISLSHPLVQEIRRYDSLHQTEYGSTLFCFLKNERNHKLTADELYIHRNTLSQRLAKIDTLWHPDFNDAETRYHILFSFLLN
;
A
#
# COMPACT_ATOMS: atom_id res chain seq x y z
N MET A 1 -18.71 -12.37 18.15
CA MET A 1 -17.28 -12.76 18.12
C MET A 1 -17.20 -14.26 18.32
N LYS A 2 -16.46 -14.99 17.48
CA LYS A 2 -16.23 -16.44 17.65
C LYS A 2 -15.04 -16.69 18.57
N LEU A 3 -15.05 -17.80 19.29
CA LEU A 3 -14.01 -18.17 20.27
C LEU A 3 -13.22 -19.42 19.83
N SER A 4 -12.09 -19.67 20.48
CA SER A 4 -11.31 -20.92 20.38
C SER A 4 -11.01 -21.48 21.78
N LEU A 5 -10.70 -22.77 21.88
CA LEU A 5 -10.37 -23.39 23.17
C LEU A 5 -9.14 -22.76 23.84
N TRP A 6 -8.18 -22.26 23.05
CA TRP A 6 -6.99 -21.56 23.55
C TRP A 6 -7.34 -20.34 24.40
N MET A 7 -8.44 -19.65 24.07
CA MET A 7 -8.86 -18.42 24.77
C MET A 7 -9.28 -18.65 26.23
N PHE A 8 -9.57 -19.90 26.61
CA PHE A 8 -9.98 -20.27 27.96
C PHE A 8 -8.81 -20.71 28.85
N LEU A 9 -7.65 -21.01 28.27
CA LEU A 9 -6.56 -21.69 28.98
C LEU A 9 -6.06 -20.93 30.20
N LYS A 10 -5.84 -19.62 30.08
CA LYS A 10 -5.32 -18.78 31.18
C LYS A 10 -6.20 -18.90 32.42
N ASN A 11 -7.53 -18.87 32.25
CA ASN A 11 -8.48 -18.95 33.36
C ASN A 11 -8.70 -20.39 33.84
N LEU A 12 -8.38 -21.38 33.00
CA LEU A 12 -8.46 -22.80 33.35
C LEU A 12 -7.18 -23.35 34.02
N MET A 13 -6.07 -22.59 34.02
CA MET A 13 -4.80 -22.98 34.67
C MET A 13 -4.92 -23.49 36.11
N PRO A 14 -5.78 -22.94 36.99
CA PRO A 14 -5.96 -23.45 38.35
C PRO A 14 -6.40 -24.91 38.43
N TYR A 15 -7.01 -25.45 37.36
CA TYR A 15 -7.48 -26.83 37.29
C TYR A 15 -6.47 -27.79 36.62
N GLN A 16 -5.21 -27.36 36.46
CA GLN A 16 -4.11 -28.15 35.89
C GLN A 16 -4.49 -28.78 34.53
N PRO A 17 -4.80 -27.96 33.52
CA PRO A 17 -5.35 -28.44 32.26
C PRO A 17 -4.34 -29.33 31.50
N GLN A 18 -4.81 -30.49 31.01
CA GLN A 18 -4.10 -31.26 29.98
C GLN A 18 -4.67 -30.86 28.61
N ILE A 19 -3.83 -30.27 27.77
CA ILE A 19 -4.24 -29.57 26.55
C ILE A 19 -3.91 -30.42 25.34
N HIS A 20 -4.93 -30.74 24.55
CA HIS A 20 -4.80 -31.43 23.28
C HIS A 20 -5.51 -30.62 22.19
N CYS A 21 -4.99 -29.42 21.97
CA CYS A 21 -5.46 -28.52 20.93
C CYS A 21 -4.42 -28.44 19.82
N SER A 22 -4.88 -28.46 18.58
CA SER A 22 -4.04 -28.40 17.39
C SER A 22 -4.43 -27.28 16.43
N ARG A 23 -5.66 -26.79 16.55
CA ARG A 23 -6.25 -25.79 15.67
C ARG A 23 -6.23 -24.42 16.30
N TYR A 24 -6.04 -23.41 15.47
CA TYR A 24 -6.06 -21.99 15.86
C TYR A 24 -7.29 -21.24 15.30
N ASP A 25 -8.20 -21.92 14.58
CA ASP A 25 -9.41 -21.27 14.07
C ASP A 25 -10.44 -21.05 15.18
N ARG A 26 -11.04 -19.86 15.19
CA ARG A 26 -12.13 -19.48 16.09
C ARG A 26 -13.45 -19.99 15.54
N ALA A 27 -13.83 -21.20 15.95
CA ALA A 27 -15.04 -21.87 15.49
C ALA A 27 -16.22 -21.82 16.48
N ILE A 28 -15.97 -21.50 17.76
CA ILE A 28 -16.96 -21.64 18.83
C ILE A 28 -17.92 -20.45 18.84
N ASP A 29 -19.20 -20.72 18.63
CA ASP A 29 -20.31 -19.76 18.67
C ASP A 29 -21.12 -19.85 19.97
N SER A 30 -21.19 -21.04 20.57
CA SER A 30 -21.93 -21.27 21.82
C SER A 30 -21.32 -22.41 22.65
N ILE A 31 -21.67 -22.45 23.94
CA ILE A 31 -21.17 -23.40 24.93
C ILE A 31 -22.34 -24.24 25.46
N HIS A 32 -22.17 -25.55 25.46
CA HIS A 32 -23.21 -26.51 25.83
C HIS A 32 -22.70 -27.50 26.88
N VAL A 33 -23.56 -27.83 27.84
CA VAL A 33 -23.40 -29.05 28.64
C VAL A 33 -23.74 -30.21 27.71
N TYR A 34 -22.83 -31.16 27.57
CA TYR A 34 -23.05 -32.29 26.68
C TYR A 34 -24.09 -33.25 27.25
N ASP A 35 -25.01 -33.65 26.38
CA ASP A 35 -25.94 -34.75 26.62
C ASP A 35 -25.75 -35.81 25.51
N PRO A 36 -25.71 -37.12 25.83
CA PRO A 36 -25.51 -38.19 24.85
C PRO A 36 -26.54 -38.24 23.71
N SER A 37 -27.73 -37.64 23.89
CA SER A 37 -28.74 -37.53 22.84
C SER A 37 -28.46 -36.44 21.81
N MET A 38 -27.49 -35.54 22.06
CA MET A 38 -27.15 -34.46 21.16
C MET A 38 -26.29 -34.91 19.97
N GLU A 39 -26.60 -34.36 18.80
CA GLU A 39 -25.68 -34.39 17.67
C GLU A 39 -24.56 -33.37 17.88
N LEU A 40 -23.31 -33.81 17.70
CA LEU A 40 -22.15 -32.96 17.84
C LEU A 40 -22.07 -32.01 16.65
N GLN A 41 -22.11 -30.71 16.95
CA GLN A 41 -21.94 -29.62 15.99
C GLN A 41 -20.55 -28.99 16.11
N ASP A 42 -20.03 -28.59 14.95
CA ASP A 42 -18.65 -28.11 14.77
C ASP A 42 -18.40 -26.71 15.33
N ASP A 43 -19.45 -25.93 15.51
CA ASP A 43 -19.47 -24.55 16.01
C ASP A 43 -19.78 -24.46 17.51
N LEU A 44 -19.95 -25.59 18.19
CA LEU A 44 -20.24 -25.64 19.62
C LEU A 44 -19.01 -26.10 20.42
N MET A 45 -18.81 -25.48 21.58
CA MET A 45 -17.95 -26.02 22.63
C MET A 45 -18.82 -26.82 23.59
N TYR A 46 -18.40 -28.04 23.88
CA TYR A 46 -19.07 -28.89 24.86
C TYR A 46 -18.23 -29.02 26.11
N PHE A 47 -18.89 -29.24 27.24
CA PHE A 47 -18.24 -29.76 28.43
C PHE A 47 -19.11 -30.81 29.15
N SER A 48 -18.45 -31.77 29.78
CA SER A 48 -19.10 -32.79 30.61
C SER A 48 -18.12 -33.40 31.60
N ASP A 49 -18.63 -34.24 32.51
CA ASP A 49 -17.80 -35.24 33.17
C ASP A 49 -17.08 -36.11 32.15
N LEU A 50 -15.85 -36.49 32.50
CA LEU A 50 -15.03 -37.39 31.71
C LEU A 50 -15.75 -38.70 31.39
N ALA A 51 -16.49 -39.25 32.36
CA ALA A 51 -17.24 -40.49 32.21
C ALA A 51 -18.40 -40.40 31.20
N ALA A 52 -18.93 -39.20 30.98
CA ALA A 52 -20.03 -38.95 30.01
C ALA A 52 -19.50 -38.50 28.63
N ALA A 53 -18.23 -38.14 28.53
CA ALA A 53 -17.66 -37.59 27.31
C ALA A 53 -17.56 -38.63 26.20
N PRO A 54 -17.85 -38.27 24.94
CA PRO A 54 -17.82 -39.21 23.82
C PRO A 54 -16.40 -39.41 23.26
N LEU A 55 -15.49 -39.96 24.08
CA LEU A 55 -14.04 -40.02 23.80
C LEU A 55 -13.70 -40.56 22.39
N ASP A 56 -14.35 -41.64 21.96
CA ASP A 56 -14.13 -42.24 20.63
C ASP A 56 -14.55 -41.31 19.48
N ARG A 57 -15.64 -40.56 19.65
CA ARG A 57 -16.17 -39.64 18.61
C ARG A 57 -15.28 -38.43 18.42
N ILE A 58 -14.68 -37.94 19.51
CA ILE A 58 -13.80 -36.76 19.50
C ILE A 58 -12.32 -37.14 19.34
N GLY A 59 -12.00 -38.43 19.41
CA GLY A 59 -10.63 -38.94 19.31
C GLY A 59 -9.76 -38.60 20.53
N ALA A 60 -10.36 -38.41 21.70
CA ALA A 60 -9.65 -38.07 22.93
C ALA A 60 -8.93 -39.29 23.50
N LYS A 61 -7.64 -39.12 23.83
CA LYS A 61 -6.80 -40.15 24.45
C LYS A 61 -6.44 -39.69 25.85
N ILE A 62 -7.13 -40.26 26.82
CA ILE A 62 -6.97 -39.93 28.24
C ILE A 62 -6.09 -41.01 28.88
N ASP A 63 -5.19 -40.60 29.78
CA ASP A 63 -4.32 -41.54 30.49
C ASP A 63 -5.15 -42.57 31.27
N PRO A 64 -4.82 -43.88 31.22
CA PRO A 64 -5.61 -44.94 31.86
C PRO A 64 -5.77 -44.80 33.38
N GLY A 65 -4.92 -43.99 34.03
CA GLY A 65 -4.98 -43.71 35.46
C GLY A 65 -5.97 -42.60 35.85
N ILE A 66 -6.57 -41.90 34.88
CA ILE A 66 -7.53 -40.82 35.09
C ILE A 66 -8.94 -41.38 34.94
N SER A 67 -9.70 -41.39 36.03
CA SER A 67 -11.07 -41.94 36.08
C SER A 67 -12.16 -40.89 36.22
N ASP A 68 -11.81 -39.69 36.64
CA ASP A 68 -12.70 -38.58 36.94
C ASP A 68 -12.09 -37.26 36.44
N GLY A 69 -12.91 -36.21 36.40
CA GLY A 69 -12.54 -34.90 35.88
C GLY A 69 -13.55 -34.36 34.88
N ILE A 70 -13.29 -33.17 34.36
CA ILE A 70 -14.14 -32.50 33.38
C ILE A 70 -13.39 -32.39 32.06
N LEU A 71 -14.10 -32.67 30.96
CA LEU A 71 -13.58 -32.55 29.61
C LEU A 71 -14.30 -31.41 28.89
N LEU A 72 -13.53 -30.52 28.25
CA LEU A 72 -14.02 -29.51 27.32
C LEU A 72 -13.54 -29.87 25.92
N TRP A 73 -14.38 -29.70 24.90
CA TRP A 73 -13.95 -29.94 23.52
C TRP A 73 -14.68 -29.10 22.49
N ASN A 74 -14.02 -28.91 21.35
CA ASN A 74 -14.60 -28.43 20.11
C ASN A 74 -14.00 -29.26 18.97
N ARG A 75 -14.85 -30.00 18.25
CA ARG A 75 -14.44 -30.97 17.22
C ARG A 75 -13.45 -31.99 17.81
N ARG A 76 -12.19 -31.96 17.38
CA ARG A 76 -11.12 -32.89 17.82
C ARG A 76 -10.15 -32.27 18.84
N ASP A 77 -10.27 -30.99 19.13
CA ASP A 77 -9.45 -30.34 20.13
C ASP A 77 -10.17 -30.43 21.48
N TRP A 78 -9.41 -30.73 22.53
CA TRP A 78 -9.96 -30.91 23.87
C TRP A 78 -9.01 -30.51 24.98
N ILE A 79 -9.59 -30.18 26.14
CA ILE A 79 -8.91 -29.82 27.37
C ILE A 79 -9.51 -30.67 28.48
N TYR A 80 -8.67 -31.46 29.13
CA TYR A 80 -9.03 -32.16 30.37
C TYR A 80 -8.67 -31.29 31.57
N LEU A 81 -9.57 -31.23 32.56
CA LEU A 81 -9.39 -30.51 33.81
C LEU A 81 -9.45 -31.47 35.00
N ASN A 82 -8.51 -31.32 35.93
CA ASN A 82 -8.43 -32.10 37.16
C ASN A 82 -9.39 -31.55 38.23
N THR A 83 -10.69 -31.59 37.95
CA THR A 83 -11.78 -31.17 38.85
C THR A 83 -13.09 -31.83 38.45
N THR A 84 -13.96 -32.10 39.43
CA THR A 84 -15.31 -32.63 39.22
C THR A 84 -16.40 -31.57 39.43
N SER A 85 -16.02 -30.32 39.72
CA SER A 85 -16.97 -29.24 39.99
C SER A 85 -17.45 -28.58 38.69
N HIS A 86 -18.59 -29.03 38.15
CA HIS A 86 -19.20 -28.37 36.97
C HIS A 86 -19.48 -26.89 37.21
N THR A 87 -19.88 -26.54 38.44
CA THR A 87 -20.24 -25.16 38.79
C THR A 87 -19.04 -24.22 38.72
N GLU A 88 -17.87 -24.66 39.19
CA GLU A 88 -16.65 -23.87 39.09
C GLU A 88 -16.20 -23.71 37.63
N VAL A 89 -16.19 -24.82 36.88
CA VAL A 89 -15.76 -24.79 35.48
C VAL A 89 -16.69 -23.94 34.63
N ILE A 90 -18.02 -24.09 34.76
CA ILE A 90 -18.96 -23.28 33.98
C ILE A 90 -18.89 -21.81 34.34
N ASN A 91 -18.73 -21.45 35.62
CA ASN A 91 -18.54 -20.06 36.02
C ASN A 91 -17.23 -19.49 35.47
N CYS A 92 -16.16 -20.29 35.43
CA CYS A 92 -14.89 -19.90 34.82
C CYS A 92 -15.03 -19.66 33.30
N ILE A 93 -15.71 -20.58 32.59
CA ILE A 93 -16.00 -20.44 31.16
C ILE A 93 -16.84 -19.17 30.92
N LEU A 94 -17.95 -18.99 31.64
CA LEU A 94 -18.85 -17.85 31.47
C LEU A 94 -18.16 -16.51 31.80
N SER A 95 -17.33 -16.49 32.86
CA SER A 95 -16.51 -15.33 33.20
C SER A 95 -15.55 -14.98 32.06
N THR A 96 -14.89 -16.00 31.47
CA THR A 96 -14.00 -15.82 30.32
C THR A 96 -14.75 -15.22 29.13
N VAL A 97 -15.91 -15.78 28.78
CA VAL A 97 -16.76 -15.24 27.71
C VAL A 97 -17.13 -13.79 28.00
N HIS A 98 -17.59 -13.50 29.21
CA HIS A 98 -17.96 -12.14 29.62
C HIS A 98 -16.80 -11.16 29.45
N THR A 99 -15.58 -11.53 29.86
CA THR A 99 -14.38 -10.69 29.68
C THR A 99 -14.18 -10.29 28.22
N TYR A 100 -14.20 -11.24 27.28
CA TYR A 100 -13.98 -10.90 25.87
C TYR A 100 -15.13 -10.09 25.26
N PHE A 101 -16.38 -10.39 25.62
CA PHE A 101 -17.53 -9.62 25.11
C PHE A 101 -17.54 -8.19 25.65
N ALA A 102 -17.28 -8.01 26.96
CA ALA A 102 -17.18 -6.69 27.57
C ALA A 102 -16.02 -5.87 26.98
N TRP A 103 -14.87 -6.51 26.73
CA TRP A 103 -13.74 -5.87 26.05
C TRP A 103 -14.08 -5.48 24.61
N SER A 104 -14.70 -6.37 23.84
CA SER A 104 -15.13 -6.09 22.46
C SER A 104 -16.11 -4.91 22.39
N ASP A 105 -17.05 -4.82 23.33
CA ASP A 105 -17.99 -3.70 23.43
C ASP A 105 -17.26 -2.40 23.83
N ALA A 106 -16.34 -2.47 24.80
CA ALA A 106 -15.51 -1.34 25.21
C ALA A 106 -14.65 -0.80 24.04
N CYS A 107 -14.01 -1.67 23.25
CA CYS A 107 -13.29 -1.27 22.04
C CYS A 107 -14.22 -0.58 21.04
N THR A 108 -15.40 -1.15 20.78
CA THR A 108 -16.37 -0.57 19.83
C THR A 108 -16.85 0.81 20.29
N GLN A 109 -17.13 0.98 21.58
CA GLN A 109 -17.55 2.25 22.16
C GLN A 109 -16.42 3.28 22.15
N ALA A 110 -15.19 2.88 22.48
CA ALA A 110 -14.02 3.74 22.45
C ALA A 110 -13.74 4.26 21.04
N ILE A 111 -13.77 3.39 20.03
CA ILE A 111 -13.58 3.79 18.63
C ILE A 111 -14.65 4.79 18.19
N ARG A 112 -15.93 4.54 18.49
CA ARG A 112 -17.03 5.48 18.20
C ARG A 112 -16.93 6.80 18.96
N GLY A 113 -16.21 6.80 20.08
CA GLY A 113 -15.94 7.98 20.89
C GLY A 113 -14.67 8.72 20.49
N ASN A 114 -14.07 8.43 19.33
CA ASN A 114 -12.81 8.99 18.84
C ASN A 114 -11.64 8.81 19.82
N ALA A 115 -11.58 7.66 20.50
CA ALA A 115 -10.43 7.32 21.34
C ALA A 115 -9.14 7.34 20.51
N SER A 116 -8.03 7.71 21.13
CA SER A 116 -6.69 7.57 20.58
C SER A 116 -6.28 6.10 20.44
N LEU A 117 -5.29 5.85 19.60
CA LEU A 117 -4.73 4.50 19.44
C LEU A 117 -4.13 3.99 20.76
N SER A 118 -3.46 4.83 21.54
CA SER A 118 -2.92 4.46 22.87
C SER A 118 -4.03 4.06 23.85
N GLU A 119 -5.17 4.76 23.87
CA GLU A 119 -6.31 4.36 24.71
C GLU A 119 -6.85 2.97 24.31
N LEU A 120 -6.88 2.67 23.01
CA LEU A 120 -7.29 1.36 22.52
C LEU A 120 -6.28 0.26 22.89
N LEU A 121 -4.98 0.54 22.85
CA LEU A 121 -3.93 -0.35 23.33
C LEU A 121 -4.02 -0.57 24.85
N ASN A 122 -4.36 0.46 25.63
CA ASN A 122 -4.57 0.36 27.07
C ASN A 122 -5.78 -0.50 27.44
N LEU A 123 -6.85 -0.52 26.62
CA LEU A 123 -7.96 -1.46 26.79
C LEU A 123 -7.52 -2.91 26.58
N PHE A 124 -6.68 -3.17 25.59
CA PHE A 124 -6.09 -4.48 25.33
C PHE A 124 -5.20 -4.92 26.50
N GLU A 125 -4.29 -4.05 26.94
CA GLU A 125 -3.39 -4.32 28.07
C GLU A 125 -4.18 -4.59 29.36
N LYS A 126 -5.15 -3.74 29.71
CA LYS A 126 -5.97 -3.90 30.91
C LYS A 126 -6.71 -5.23 30.96
N THR A 127 -7.14 -5.73 29.79
CA THR A 127 -7.95 -6.96 29.70
C THR A 127 -7.07 -8.21 29.72
N PHE A 128 -5.97 -8.20 28.98
CA PHE A 128 -5.16 -9.41 28.77
C PHE A 128 -3.85 -9.43 29.57
N GLY A 129 -3.45 -8.29 30.13
CA GLY A 129 -2.18 -8.07 30.81
C GLY A 129 -1.02 -8.05 29.83
N THR A 130 -1.25 -7.58 28.60
CA THR A 130 -0.29 -7.67 27.51
C THR A 130 0.00 -6.27 26.97
N PRO A 131 1.15 -5.67 27.34
CA PRO A 131 1.54 -4.38 26.80
C PRO A 131 1.82 -4.48 25.30
N SER A 132 1.54 -3.42 24.56
CA SER A 132 1.66 -3.43 23.10
C SER A 132 1.94 -2.05 22.52
N MET A 133 2.56 -2.02 21.35
CA MET A 133 2.89 -0.81 20.61
C MET A 133 2.54 -0.97 19.14
N ILE A 134 2.35 0.14 18.44
CA ILE A 134 2.06 0.15 17.02
C ILE A 134 3.07 1.03 16.30
N ILE A 135 3.66 0.46 15.25
CA ILE A 135 4.39 1.21 14.25
C ILE A 135 3.58 1.36 12.98
N ASP A 136 3.77 2.46 12.27
CA ASP A 136 3.17 2.66 10.96
C ASP A 136 3.95 1.92 9.85
N SER A 137 3.50 2.15 8.63
CA SER A 137 4.10 1.64 7.41
C SER A 137 5.53 2.19 7.14
N ALA A 138 5.89 3.36 7.67
CA ALA A 138 7.24 3.95 7.60
C ALA A 138 8.12 3.59 8.82
N GLN A 139 7.65 2.65 9.67
CA GLN A 139 8.31 2.18 10.89
C GLN A 139 8.54 3.30 11.92
N TYR A 140 7.63 4.28 11.97
CA TYR A 140 7.49 5.22 13.06
C TYR A 140 6.58 4.65 14.15
N LEU A 141 6.94 4.87 15.40
CA LEU A 141 6.15 4.50 16.57
C LEU A 141 5.02 5.52 16.75
N ILE A 142 3.79 5.09 16.50
CA ILE A 142 2.60 5.96 16.49
C ILE A 142 1.74 5.81 17.76
N ALA A 143 1.87 4.70 18.49
CA ALA A 143 1.21 4.51 19.77
C ALA A 143 1.88 3.41 20.61
N MET A 144 1.70 3.49 21.92
CA MET A 144 2.06 2.44 22.88
C MET A 144 1.07 2.44 24.04
N SER A 145 0.91 1.28 24.68
CA SER A 145 0.20 1.17 25.95
C SER A 145 1.08 1.61 27.11
N ASP A 146 0.45 1.98 28.22
CA ASP A 146 1.10 2.56 29.41
C ASP A 146 2.08 1.58 30.08
N GLY A 147 1.89 0.28 29.91
CA GLY A 147 2.76 -0.76 30.47
C GLY A 147 4.08 -0.94 29.73
N ILE A 148 4.33 -0.23 28.62
CA ILE A 148 5.63 -0.24 27.96
C ILE A 148 6.50 0.88 28.53
N THR A 149 7.66 0.50 29.08
CA THR A 149 8.64 1.47 29.55
C THR A 149 9.67 1.81 28.48
N GLU A 150 10.25 3.01 28.53
CA GLU A 150 11.27 3.46 27.56
C GLU A 150 12.54 2.60 27.59
N GLU A 151 12.83 1.90 28.70
CA GLU A 151 13.99 0.99 28.83
C GLU A 151 13.77 -0.35 28.10
N GLU A 152 12.52 -0.75 27.83
CA GLU A 152 12.15 -2.01 27.16
C GLU A 152 12.09 -1.89 25.63
N ILE A 153 12.25 -0.68 25.11
CA ILE A 153 12.37 -0.36 23.68
C ILE A 153 13.80 0.14 23.46
N ILE A 154 14.51 -0.34 22.43
CA ILE A 154 15.78 0.28 22.02
C ILE A 154 15.45 1.66 21.43
N MET A 155 15.27 2.66 22.28
CA MET A 155 15.14 4.05 21.84
C MET A 155 16.54 4.56 21.49
N ASP A 156 17.01 4.28 20.27
CA ASP A 156 17.82 5.29 19.59
C ASP A 156 16.83 6.39 19.18
N SER A 157 16.42 7.21 20.16
CA SER A 157 15.60 8.38 19.92
C SER A 157 16.42 9.31 19.03
N VAL A 158 16.20 9.25 17.73
CA VAL A 158 16.64 10.33 16.85
C VAL A 158 15.75 11.52 17.21
N GLU A 159 16.20 12.33 18.18
CA GLU A 159 15.59 13.61 18.62
C GLU A 159 15.65 14.69 17.52
N ALA A 160 15.59 14.30 16.25
CA ALA A 160 15.30 15.21 15.17
C ALA A 160 13.79 15.15 14.91
N ASN A 161 13.07 16.24 15.19
CA ASN A 161 11.70 16.50 14.74
C ASN A 161 10.53 15.80 15.48
N ASN A 162 10.65 15.43 16.76
CA ASN A 162 9.56 14.81 17.57
C ASN A 162 9.10 13.42 17.08
N VAL A 163 9.88 12.73 16.25
CA VAL A 163 9.48 11.42 15.72
C VAL A 163 10.16 10.29 16.50
N ARG A 164 9.38 9.26 16.88
CA ARG A 164 9.86 8.11 17.66
C ARG A 164 10.03 6.87 16.77
N THR A 165 11.14 6.16 16.93
CA THR A 165 11.42 4.88 16.23
C THR A 165 11.85 3.83 17.25
N LEU A 166 11.72 2.54 16.87
CA LEU A 166 12.07 1.42 17.75
C LEU A 166 13.55 1.03 17.71
N ALA A 167 14.31 1.61 16.78
CA ALA A 167 15.75 1.40 16.59
C ALA A 167 16.28 2.48 15.65
N SER A 168 17.62 2.57 15.52
CA SER A 168 18.27 3.42 14.52
C SER A 168 18.04 2.91 13.09
N ASP A 169 18.15 3.82 12.12
CA ASP A 169 17.93 3.52 10.70
C ASP A 169 18.87 2.41 10.17
N SER A 170 20.07 2.26 10.72
CA SER A 170 20.99 1.18 10.33
C SER A 170 20.44 -0.21 10.72
N ILE A 171 19.91 -0.34 11.93
CA ILE A 171 19.29 -1.56 12.45
C ILE A 171 18.01 -1.86 11.67
N LEU A 172 17.17 -0.84 11.43
CA LEU A 172 15.93 -1.00 10.66
C LEU A 172 16.17 -1.41 9.21
N LYS A 173 17.20 -0.86 8.54
CA LYS A 173 17.60 -1.29 7.18
C LYS A 173 18.01 -2.75 7.14
N GLU A 174 18.80 -3.19 8.11
CA GLU A 174 19.22 -4.58 8.21
C GLU A 174 18.02 -5.50 8.50
N PHE A 175 17.14 -5.10 9.43
CA PHE A 175 15.89 -5.81 9.71
C PHE A 175 15.04 -5.97 8.45
N ASN A 176 14.84 -4.89 7.69
CA ASN A 176 14.03 -4.92 6.47
C ASN A 176 14.61 -5.84 5.39
N ARG A 177 15.95 -5.95 5.34
CA ARG A 177 16.65 -6.86 4.43
C ARG A 177 16.48 -8.32 4.84
N VAL A 178 16.63 -8.63 6.12
CA VAL A 178 16.58 -10.01 6.66
C VAL A 178 15.13 -10.52 6.73
N TYR A 179 14.20 -9.70 7.21
CA TYR A 179 12.81 -10.08 7.50
C TYR A 179 11.82 -9.56 6.48
N LYS A 180 12.24 -9.41 5.21
CA LYS A 180 11.39 -8.84 4.13
C LYS A 180 10.03 -9.53 3.96
N GLU A 181 9.94 -10.82 4.24
CA GLU A 181 8.70 -11.61 4.11
C GLU A 181 7.68 -11.24 5.19
N THR A 182 8.13 -10.65 6.29
CA THR A 182 7.24 -10.27 7.40
C THR A 182 6.32 -9.10 7.03
N PHE A 183 6.67 -8.26 6.06
CA PHE A 183 5.83 -7.13 5.63
C PHE A 183 4.57 -7.54 4.86
N SER A 184 4.56 -8.76 4.31
CA SER A 184 3.40 -9.36 3.62
C SER A 184 2.81 -10.54 4.39
N ALA A 185 3.33 -10.84 5.58
CA ALA A 185 2.85 -11.95 6.40
C ALA A 185 1.36 -11.77 6.74
N ALA A 186 0.59 -12.82 6.45
CA ALA A 186 -0.79 -12.94 6.87
C ALA A 186 -0.84 -13.60 8.25
N GLY A 187 -1.47 -12.95 9.21
CA GLY A 187 -1.59 -13.45 10.58
C GLY A 187 -0.46 -13.00 11.51
N THR A 188 -0.47 -13.55 12.72
CA THR A 188 0.53 -13.25 13.74
C THR A 188 1.82 -14.01 13.46
N PHE A 189 2.95 -13.32 13.52
CA PHE A 189 4.29 -13.90 13.41
C PHE A 189 5.14 -13.46 14.60
N ALA A 190 6.26 -14.13 14.81
CA ALA A 190 7.21 -13.76 15.87
C ALA A 190 8.52 -13.27 15.28
N LEU A 191 9.13 -12.31 15.97
CA LEU A 191 10.46 -11.82 15.69
C LEU A 191 11.42 -12.25 16.81
N PRO A 192 12.64 -12.69 16.46
CA PRO A 192 13.66 -13.02 17.45
C PRO A 192 14.24 -11.76 18.11
N ASP A 193 14.99 -11.97 19.18
CA ASP A 193 15.67 -10.98 20.02
C ASP A 193 16.92 -10.34 19.38
N GLU A 194 17.19 -10.65 18.11
CA GLU A 194 18.40 -10.18 17.41
C GLU A 194 18.37 -8.68 17.08
N PHE A 195 17.20 -8.13 16.76
CA PHE A 195 17.03 -6.75 16.28
C PHE A 195 16.29 -5.84 17.26
N PHE A 196 15.45 -6.44 18.10
CA PHE A 196 14.68 -5.75 19.14
C PHE A 196 15.10 -6.36 20.48
N PRO A 197 15.13 -5.56 21.57
CA PRO A 197 15.74 -5.98 22.84
C PRO A 197 15.03 -7.19 23.45
N THR A 198 13.79 -7.46 23.01
CA THR A 198 12.99 -8.61 23.39
C THR A 198 12.38 -9.27 22.16
N ARG A 199 12.19 -10.59 22.26
CA ARG A 199 11.38 -11.33 21.29
C ARG A 199 10.00 -10.69 21.24
N SER A 200 9.37 -10.66 20.08
CA SER A 200 8.09 -9.97 19.94
C SER A 200 7.10 -10.75 19.09
N TYR A 201 5.82 -10.67 19.44
CA TYR A 201 4.74 -11.01 18.51
C TYR A 201 4.36 -9.80 17.69
N CYS A 202 4.19 -10.02 16.40
CA CYS A 202 3.84 -8.98 15.47
C CYS A 202 2.63 -9.40 14.64
N HIS A 203 1.78 -8.44 14.31
CA HIS A 203 0.69 -8.64 13.38
C HIS A 203 0.52 -7.41 12.50
N ASN A 204 0.47 -7.62 11.18
CA ASN A 204 0.29 -6.53 10.24
C ASN A 204 -1.18 -6.12 10.18
N VAL A 205 -1.45 -4.83 10.37
CA VAL A 205 -2.77 -4.26 10.09
C VAL A 205 -2.81 -3.94 8.60
N ILE A 206 -3.63 -4.69 7.86
CA ILE A 206 -3.73 -4.61 6.41
C ILE A 206 -5.11 -4.07 6.00
N VAL A 207 -5.11 -2.97 5.25
CA VAL A 207 -6.30 -2.38 4.62
C VAL A 207 -6.08 -2.37 3.12
N ASP A 208 -7.07 -2.81 2.34
CA ASP A 208 -7.00 -2.89 0.87
C ASP A 208 -5.72 -3.53 0.32
N ASN A 209 -5.23 -4.54 1.04
CA ASN A 209 -4.03 -5.30 0.71
C ASN A 209 -2.70 -4.51 0.85
N GLU A 210 -2.73 -3.37 1.53
CA GLU A 210 -1.56 -2.62 2.01
C GLU A 210 -1.38 -2.76 3.51
N ARG A 211 -0.14 -2.93 3.94
CA ARG A 211 0.24 -2.82 5.35
C ARG A 211 0.28 -1.34 5.73
N ILE A 212 -0.70 -0.91 6.52
CA ILE A 212 -0.75 0.46 7.06
C ILE A 212 -0.01 0.58 8.40
N ALA A 213 0.02 -0.50 9.18
CA ALA A 213 0.67 -0.55 10.47
C ALA A 213 1.08 -1.98 10.86
N THR A 214 1.90 -2.10 11.91
CA THR A 214 2.21 -3.36 12.56
C THR A 214 2.07 -3.17 14.07
N ILE A 215 1.21 -3.97 14.70
CA ILE A 215 1.16 -4.07 16.16
C ILE A 215 2.25 -5.03 16.63
N ILE A 216 2.94 -4.66 17.71
CA ILE A 216 4.06 -5.36 18.29
C ILE A 216 3.79 -5.56 19.79
N ILE A 217 3.90 -6.80 20.24
CA ILE A 217 3.83 -7.19 21.65
C ILE A 217 5.22 -7.68 22.05
N PRO A 218 5.96 -6.93 22.89
CA PRO A 218 7.22 -7.41 23.45
C PRO A 218 6.98 -8.54 24.45
N LEU A 219 7.74 -9.63 24.32
CA LEU A 219 7.76 -10.73 25.28
C LEU A 219 8.77 -10.40 26.39
N LEU A 220 8.29 -9.70 27.42
CA LEU A 220 9.09 -9.31 28.58
C LEU A 220 9.41 -10.53 29.48
N GLU A 221 8.48 -11.48 29.62
CA GLU A 221 8.68 -12.75 30.34
C GLU A 221 7.82 -13.88 29.72
N GLY A 222 8.36 -15.11 29.64
CA GLY A 222 7.57 -16.31 29.30
C GLY A 222 7.88 -16.98 27.96
N LYS A 223 7.15 -18.07 27.69
CA LYS A 223 7.21 -18.83 26.44
C LYS A 223 6.09 -18.39 25.51
N TRP A 224 6.21 -18.81 24.26
CA TRP A 224 5.16 -18.60 23.28
C TRP A 224 3.84 -19.19 23.77
N ASP A 225 2.82 -18.36 23.87
CA ASP A 225 1.50 -18.79 24.32
C ASP A 225 0.44 -18.52 23.25
N SER A 226 -0.34 -19.55 22.95
CA SER A 226 -1.38 -19.50 21.92
C SER A 226 -2.54 -18.57 22.29
N SER A 227 -2.72 -18.21 23.57
CA SER A 227 -3.78 -17.31 23.99
C SER A 227 -3.47 -15.88 23.56
N THR A 228 -2.23 -15.43 23.74
CA THR A 228 -1.74 -14.12 23.30
C THR A 228 -1.85 -13.97 21.78
N ILE A 229 -1.51 -15.02 21.01
CA ILE A 229 -1.70 -15.03 19.56
C ILE A 229 -3.19 -14.82 19.20
N GLN A 230 -4.09 -15.55 19.86
CA GLN A 230 -5.53 -15.43 19.62
C GLN A 230 -6.06 -14.04 20.00
N ASN A 231 -5.60 -13.50 21.13
CA ASN A 231 -5.95 -12.16 21.60
C ASN A 231 -5.53 -11.08 20.59
N LEU A 232 -4.32 -11.20 20.05
CA LEU A 232 -3.84 -10.27 19.02
C LEU A 232 -4.68 -10.38 17.74
N GLU A 233 -4.99 -11.59 17.29
CA GLU A 233 -5.79 -11.80 16.08
C GLU A 233 -7.23 -11.29 16.19
N ILE A 234 -7.85 -11.33 17.38
CA ILE A 234 -9.18 -10.72 17.59
C ILE A 234 -9.10 -9.21 17.77
N PHE A 235 -7.93 -8.66 18.11
CA PHE A 235 -7.74 -7.23 18.30
C PHE A 235 -7.53 -6.48 16.97
N VAL A 236 -6.83 -7.10 16.02
CA VAL A 236 -6.51 -6.51 14.71
C VAL A 236 -7.73 -5.95 13.96
N PRO A 237 -8.91 -6.59 13.94
CA PRO A 237 -10.12 -5.99 13.36
C PRO A 237 -10.51 -4.65 14.00
N PHE A 238 -10.37 -4.47 15.32
CA PHE A 238 -10.65 -3.19 15.98
C PHE A 238 -9.63 -2.12 15.61
N LEU A 239 -8.35 -2.49 15.50
CA LEU A 239 -7.32 -1.57 15.00
C LEU A 239 -7.64 -1.15 13.56
N LYS A 240 -8.04 -2.11 12.72
CA LYS A 240 -8.46 -1.83 11.35
C LYS A 240 -9.63 -0.85 11.33
N ASP A 241 -10.68 -1.10 12.11
CA ASP A 241 -11.85 -0.22 12.22
C ASP A 241 -11.46 1.18 12.74
N TRP A 242 -10.52 1.27 13.67
CA TRP A 242 -9.99 2.53 14.17
C TRP A 242 -9.30 3.33 13.07
N PHE A 243 -8.42 2.70 12.28
CA PHE A 243 -7.77 3.31 11.12
C PHE A 243 -8.77 3.67 10.01
N LEU A 244 -9.91 2.97 9.94
CA LEU A 244 -10.99 3.27 9.02
C LEU A 244 -11.87 4.45 9.46
N GLN A 245 -12.06 4.67 10.76
CA GLN A 245 -12.95 5.72 11.27
C GLN A 245 -12.24 7.06 11.52
N ASN A 246 -10.99 7.04 11.99
CA ASN A 246 -10.24 8.28 12.25
C ASN A 246 -9.70 8.95 10.97
N GLN A 247 -10.27 8.59 9.82
CA GLN A 247 -9.99 9.11 8.48
C GLN A 247 -10.43 10.56 8.30
N GLU A 248 -11.50 10.99 8.98
CA GLU A 248 -12.20 12.23 8.64
C GLU A 248 -11.50 13.52 9.15
N ASP A 249 -10.60 13.46 10.14
CA ASP A 249 -10.03 14.67 10.74
C ASP A 249 -8.57 15.00 10.34
N ASP A 250 -7.81 14.07 9.75
CA ASP A 250 -6.46 14.35 9.20
C ASP A 250 -5.90 13.24 8.29
N THR A 251 -6.68 12.18 7.99
CA THR A 251 -6.11 10.91 7.50
C THR A 251 -6.89 10.17 6.42
N GLU A 252 -7.49 10.90 5.47
CA GLU A 252 -7.62 10.41 4.08
C GLU A 252 -6.24 9.94 3.56
N TYR A 253 -5.17 10.47 4.18
CA TYR A 253 -3.75 10.20 4.04
C TYR A 253 -3.22 8.86 4.62
N LEU A 254 -3.83 8.19 5.60
CA LEU A 254 -3.25 6.93 6.15
C LEU A 254 -3.56 5.68 5.31
N LEU A 255 -4.61 5.74 4.48
CA LEU A 255 -4.95 4.69 3.52
C LEU A 255 -4.43 4.97 2.11
N THR A 256 -4.18 6.22 1.78
CA THR A 256 -3.49 6.56 0.54
C THR A 256 -2.03 6.22 0.71
N SER A 257 -1.49 5.45 -0.25
CA SER A 257 -0.06 5.16 -0.29
C SER A 257 0.75 6.44 -0.13
N HIS A 258 1.91 6.36 0.55
CA HIS A 258 2.88 7.47 0.62
C HIS A 258 3.20 8.08 -0.74
N LEU A 259 3.19 7.26 -1.80
CA LEU A 259 3.37 7.74 -3.16
C LEU A 259 2.17 8.57 -3.65
N ALA A 260 0.92 8.19 -3.32
CA ALA A 260 -0.26 8.99 -3.65
C ALA A 260 -0.23 10.35 -2.93
N ARG A 261 0.10 10.35 -1.64
CA ARG A 261 0.27 11.59 -0.85
C ARG A 261 1.31 12.53 -1.47
N LEU A 262 2.41 11.98 -1.96
CA LEU A 262 3.45 12.75 -2.65
C LEU A 262 2.93 13.38 -3.94
N LEU A 263 2.07 12.68 -4.69
CA LEU A 263 1.44 13.21 -5.92
C LEU A 263 0.39 14.29 -5.61
N ASP A 264 -0.30 14.16 -4.48
CA ASP A 264 -1.31 15.11 -3.99
C ASP A 264 -0.70 16.34 -3.27
N ASP A 265 0.63 16.46 -3.22
CA ASP A 265 1.37 17.50 -2.46
C ASP A 265 0.95 17.58 -0.98
N SER A 266 0.67 16.44 -0.36
CA SER A 266 0.25 16.41 1.03
C SER A 266 1.37 16.85 1.97
N PRO A 267 1.07 17.53 3.09
CA PRO A 267 2.06 17.87 4.11
C PRO A 267 2.85 16.64 4.57
N ASN A 268 4.17 16.81 4.78
CA ASN A 268 5.13 15.79 5.24
C ASN A 268 5.28 14.54 4.34
N ALA A 269 4.57 14.44 3.20
CA ALA A 269 4.59 13.25 2.35
C ALA A 269 5.97 12.91 1.78
N LEU A 270 6.78 13.93 1.48
CA LEU A 270 8.14 13.75 0.99
C LEU A 270 9.06 13.12 2.05
N GLU A 271 8.98 13.56 3.30
CA GLU A 271 9.80 13.02 4.39
C GLU A 271 9.40 11.56 4.70
N ASP A 272 8.08 11.29 4.73
CA ASP A 272 7.53 9.95 4.99
C ASP A 272 7.98 8.93 3.93
N ILE A 273 7.87 9.28 2.64
CA ILE A 273 8.26 8.38 1.55
C ILE A 273 9.78 8.24 1.44
N GLU A 274 10.55 9.31 1.67
CA GLU A 274 12.01 9.28 1.68
C GLU A 274 12.53 8.32 2.75
N ARG A 275 12.00 8.42 3.98
CA ARG A 275 12.37 7.50 5.06
C ARG A 275 12.02 6.06 4.68
N ARG A 276 10.77 5.80 4.30
CA ARG A 276 10.31 4.44 3.96
C ARG A 276 11.22 3.80 2.91
N LEU A 277 11.45 4.49 1.80
CA LEU A 277 12.29 3.98 0.71
C LEU A 277 13.75 3.82 1.12
N THR A 278 14.27 4.73 1.95
CA THR A 278 15.62 4.62 2.53
C THR A 278 15.78 3.37 3.37
N LEU A 279 14.76 3.01 4.17
CA LEU A 279 14.75 1.78 4.97
C LEU A 279 14.69 0.50 4.09
N PHE A 280 14.17 0.60 2.86
CA PHE A 280 14.25 -0.46 1.84
C PHE A 280 15.49 -0.37 0.94
N GLY A 281 16.45 0.47 1.30
CA GLY A 281 17.75 0.55 0.67
C GLY A 281 17.81 1.44 -0.56
N TRP A 282 16.81 2.29 -0.82
CA TRP A 282 16.88 3.35 -1.83
C TRP A 282 17.77 4.49 -1.31
N LEU A 283 18.51 5.15 -2.21
CA LEU A 283 19.41 6.26 -1.86
C LEU A 283 18.87 7.58 -2.45
N PRO A 284 19.13 8.74 -1.81
CA PRO A 284 18.56 10.04 -2.23
C PRO A 284 18.88 10.50 -3.66
N GLU A 285 19.91 9.96 -4.30
CA GLU A 285 20.36 10.34 -5.65
C GLU A 285 20.24 9.18 -6.65
N ASP A 286 19.54 8.11 -6.27
CA ASP A 286 19.34 6.98 -7.17
C ASP A 286 18.62 7.44 -8.45
N PRO A 287 18.97 6.88 -9.62
CA PRO A 287 18.22 7.16 -10.84
C PRO A 287 16.81 6.57 -10.73
N LEU A 288 15.79 7.43 -10.74
CA LEU A 288 14.39 7.09 -10.62
C LEU A 288 13.64 7.32 -11.95
N CYS A 289 12.58 6.56 -12.16
CA CYS A 289 11.64 6.76 -13.28
C CYS A 289 10.22 6.46 -12.82
N VAL A 290 9.24 7.24 -13.30
CA VAL A 290 7.82 7.00 -13.08
C VAL A 290 7.21 6.41 -14.35
N PHE A 291 6.48 5.32 -14.19
CA PHE A 291 5.62 4.75 -15.22
C PHE A 291 4.16 4.99 -14.86
N THR A 292 3.35 5.32 -15.87
CA THR A 292 1.90 5.37 -15.78
C THR A 292 1.30 4.38 -16.75
N ALA A 293 0.36 3.56 -16.30
CA ALA A 293 -0.32 2.58 -17.15
C ALA A 293 -1.84 2.67 -16.99
N ALA A 294 -2.56 2.52 -18.11
CA ALA A 294 -4.00 2.52 -18.15
C ALA A 294 -4.53 1.36 -19.01
N ALA A 295 -5.76 0.93 -18.73
CA ALA A 295 -6.42 -0.10 -19.51
C ALA A 295 -6.74 0.42 -20.92
N VAL A 296 -6.59 -0.44 -21.93
CA VAL A 296 -6.96 -0.11 -23.33
C VAL A 296 -8.48 0.09 -23.47
N SER A 297 -9.28 -0.53 -22.61
CA SER A 297 -10.73 -0.34 -22.57
C SER A 297 -11.28 -0.37 -21.14
N ALA A 298 -12.33 0.41 -20.87
CA ALA A 298 -12.94 0.52 -19.53
C ALA A 298 -13.55 -0.79 -18.99
N GLN A 299 -13.69 -1.83 -19.82
CA GLN A 299 -14.30 -3.12 -19.44
C GLN A 299 -13.32 -4.11 -18.80
N THR A 300 -12.01 -3.82 -18.79
CA THR A 300 -10.94 -4.77 -18.38
C THR A 300 -10.20 -4.38 -17.10
N TYR A 301 -10.82 -3.55 -16.24
CA TYR A 301 -10.15 -2.89 -15.13
C TYR A 301 -9.98 -3.78 -13.88
N SER A 302 -8.74 -4.03 -13.45
CA SER A 302 -8.45 -4.42 -12.05
C SER A 302 -7.01 -4.06 -11.62
N ASP A 303 -6.77 -2.78 -11.31
CA ASP A 303 -5.43 -2.27 -10.93
C ASP A 303 -4.86 -2.93 -9.65
N VAL A 304 -5.74 -3.32 -8.71
CA VAL A 304 -5.36 -4.01 -7.47
C VAL A 304 -4.70 -5.38 -7.75
N ARG A 305 -5.16 -6.10 -8.77
CA ARG A 305 -4.59 -7.40 -9.14
C ARG A 305 -3.26 -7.24 -9.88
N LEU A 306 -3.14 -6.18 -10.66
CA LEU A 306 -1.95 -5.85 -11.44
C LEU A 306 -0.76 -5.55 -10.56
N ARG A 307 -0.98 -4.72 -9.54
CA ARG A 307 0.05 -4.39 -8.55
C ARG A 307 0.71 -5.63 -7.94
N ARG A 308 -0.06 -6.69 -7.66
CA ARG A 308 0.45 -7.95 -7.06
C ARG A 308 1.42 -8.71 -7.96
N THR A 309 1.50 -8.38 -9.24
CA THR A 309 2.43 -9.01 -10.19
C THR A 309 3.74 -8.25 -10.33
N LEU A 310 3.82 -7.04 -9.77
CA LEU A 310 5.02 -6.21 -9.81
C LEU A 310 5.96 -6.55 -8.64
N PRO A 311 7.28 -6.36 -8.82
CA PRO A 311 8.24 -6.45 -7.74
C PRO A 311 7.88 -5.48 -6.61
N ALA A 312 8.26 -5.81 -5.39
CA ALA A 312 8.00 -4.95 -4.23
C ALA A 312 9.07 -3.84 -4.08
N GLU A 313 8.88 -2.95 -3.11
CA GLU A 313 9.73 -1.77 -2.88
C GLU A 313 11.19 -2.14 -2.61
N ASN A 314 11.42 -3.24 -1.89
CA ASN A 314 12.73 -3.83 -1.66
C ASN A 314 13.39 -4.40 -2.92
N GLU A 315 12.64 -4.60 -3.98
CA GLU A 315 13.13 -4.97 -5.32
C GLU A 315 13.22 -3.75 -6.25
N GLY A 316 13.10 -2.53 -5.71
CA GLY A 316 13.28 -1.29 -6.46
C GLY A 316 12.03 -0.81 -7.20
N VAL A 317 10.83 -1.30 -6.84
CA VAL A 317 9.57 -0.92 -7.49
C VAL A 317 8.49 -0.58 -6.45
N TYR A 318 7.92 0.61 -6.52
CA TYR A 318 6.77 1.04 -5.71
C TYR A 318 5.60 1.37 -6.64
N ALA A 319 4.57 0.52 -6.66
CA ALA A 319 3.40 0.68 -7.52
C ALA A 319 2.10 0.89 -6.74
N ILE A 320 1.25 1.81 -7.22
CA ILE A 320 -0.03 2.20 -6.62
C ILE A 320 -1.11 2.41 -7.69
N PRO A 321 -2.38 2.06 -7.41
CA PRO A 321 -3.50 2.62 -8.17
C PRO A 321 -3.67 4.10 -7.79
N TYR A 322 -3.73 5.00 -8.77
CA TYR A 322 -3.91 6.44 -8.56
C TYR A 322 -4.60 7.07 -9.78
N GLN A 323 -5.69 7.82 -9.54
CA GLN A 323 -6.46 8.52 -10.59
C GLN A 323 -6.78 7.67 -11.84
N GLN A 324 -7.33 6.46 -11.63
CA GLN A 324 -7.69 5.48 -12.70
C GLN A 324 -6.51 4.95 -13.52
N CYS A 325 -5.28 5.16 -13.05
CA CYS A 325 -4.06 4.62 -13.62
C CYS A 325 -3.31 3.79 -12.58
N LEU A 326 -2.44 2.91 -13.05
CA LEU A 326 -1.39 2.33 -12.24
C LEU A 326 -0.15 3.23 -12.35
N VAL A 327 0.27 3.81 -11.23
CA VAL A 327 1.50 4.61 -11.13
C VAL A 327 2.59 3.77 -10.49
N ILE A 328 3.78 3.76 -11.09
CA ILE A 328 4.89 2.92 -10.66
C ILE A 328 6.14 3.79 -10.58
N LEU A 329 6.71 3.92 -9.39
CA LEU A 329 8.02 4.48 -9.17
C LEU A 329 9.06 3.35 -9.21
N CYS A 330 10.06 3.46 -10.09
CA CYS A 330 11.11 2.48 -10.25
C CYS A 330 12.48 3.08 -9.94
N ASN A 331 13.29 2.38 -9.16
CA ASN A 331 14.68 2.72 -8.85
C ASN A 331 15.64 1.92 -9.72
N TYR A 332 16.32 2.58 -10.65
CA TYR A 332 17.21 1.92 -11.62
C TYR A 332 18.53 1.42 -11.06
N ARG A 333 18.92 1.82 -9.84
CA ARG A 333 20.08 1.20 -9.17
C ARG A 333 19.72 -0.20 -8.64
N ILE A 334 18.52 -0.37 -8.11
CA ILE A 334 18.06 -1.63 -7.52
C ILE A 334 17.46 -2.56 -8.60
N MET A 335 16.66 -1.98 -9.51
CA MET A 335 15.99 -2.68 -10.59
C MET A 335 16.51 -2.18 -11.94
N GLU A 336 17.29 -3.00 -12.64
CA GLU A 336 17.83 -2.66 -13.96
C GLU A 336 16.72 -2.27 -14.95
N SER A 337 16.92 -1.14 -15.64
CA SER A 337 15.96 -0.58 -16.58
C SER A 337 15.49 -1.57 -17.63
N GLU A 338 16.38 -2.20 -18.41
CA GLU A 338 15.99 -3.13 -19.48
C GLU A 338 15.18 -4.33 -18.95
N LYS A 339 15.58 -4.86 -17.79
CA LYS A 339 14.88 -5.94 -17.10
C LYS A 339 13.47 -5.52 -16.72
N PHE A 340 13.31 -4.33 -16.14
CA PHE A 340 11.99 -3.82 -15.75
C PHE A 340 11.09 -3.55 -16.95
N HIS A 341 11.62 -2.93 -18.01
CA HIS A 341 10.85 -2.71 -19.24
C HIS A 341 10.35 -4.03 -19.84
N GLY A 342 11.19 -5.05 -19.86
CA GLY A 342 10.81 -6.39 -20.32
C GLY A 342 9.71 -7.04 -19.46
N LEU A 343 9.77 -6.88 -18.14
CA LEU A 343 8.75 -7.35 -17.20
C LEU A 343 7.44 -6.57 -17.40
N LEU A 344 7.52 -5.24 -17.38
CA LEU A 344 6.38 -4.34 -17.48
C LEU A 344 5.64 -4.54 -18.80
N LYS A 345 6.36 -4.64 -19.92
CA LYS A 345 5.75 -4.89 -21.23
C LYS A 345 4.96 -6.19 -21.28
N LYS A 346 5.49 -7.28 -20.71
CA LYS A 346 4.75 -8.56 -20.63
C LYS A 346 3.48 -8.41 -19.79
N MET A 347 3.57 -7.68 -18.68
CA MET A 347 2.44 -7.39 -17.79
C MET A 347 1.37 -6.55 -18.50
N LEU A 348 1.76 -5.49 -19.22
CA LEU A 348 0.84 -4.64 -19.99
C LEU A 348 0.09 -5.46 -21.05
N ILE A 349 0.78 -6.35 -21.77
CA ILE A 349 0.15 -7.23 -22.77
C ILE A 349 -0.84 -8.18 -22.09
N PHE A 350 -0.43 -8.88 -21.03
CA PHE A 350 -1.26 -9.91 -20.39
C PHE A 350 -2.56 -9.36 -19.81
N ASN A 351 -2.55 -8.10 -19.38
CA ASN A 351 -3.68 -7.49 -18.69
C ASN A 351 -4.47 -6.50 -19.55
N HIS A 352 -4.12 -6.32 -20.83
CA HIS A 352 -4.75 -5.37 -21.75
C HIS A 352 -4.54 -3.89 -21.41
N TYR A 353 -3.31 -3.52 -21.06
CA TYR A 353 -2.89 -2.16 -20.71
C TYR A 353 -1.90 -1.60 -21.76
N TYR A 354 -1.71 -0.30 -21.67
CA TYR A 354 -0.65 0.46 -22.31
C TYR A 354 -0.09 1.45 -21.27
N GLY A 355 1.10 2.00 -21.52
CA GLY A 355 1.78 2.84 -20.56
C GLY A 355 2.67 3.91 -21.17
N ALA A 356 3.12 4.80 -20.31
CA ALA A 356 4.13 5.80 -20.59
C ALA A 356 5.16 5.85 -19.46
N GLU A 357 6.39 6.21 -19.80
CA GLU A 357 7.50 6.36 -18.86
C GLU A 357 8.01 7.81 -18.86
N SER A 358 8.29 8.34 -17.68
CA SER A 358 8.84 9.68 -17.47
C SER A 358 10.29 9.77 -17.93
N LEU A 359 10.85 10.99 -17.92
CA LEU A 359 12.30 11.15 -17.92
C LEU A 359 12.88 10.62 -16.59
N VAL A 360 14.18 10.26 -16.63
CA VAL A 360 14.91 9.89 -15.41
C VAL A 360 15.14 11.12 -14.54
N PHE A 361 14.95 10.96 -13.24
CA PHE A 361 15.18 11.99 -12.22
C PHE A 361 15.89 11.38 -11.01
N HIS A 362 16.33 12.22 -10.06
CA HIS A 362 17.16 11.75 -8.94
C HIS A 362 16.55 12.03 -7.56
N HIS A 363 15.73 13.08 -7.43
CA HIS A 363 15.13 13.43 -6.14
C HIS A 363 13.64 13.07 -6.09
N LEU A 364 13.19 12.51 -4.97
CA LEU A 364 11.79 12.13 -4.79
C LEU A 364 10.83 13.33 -4.87
N SER A 365 11.30 14.54 -4.57
CA SER A 365 10.54 15.80 -4.78
C SER A 365 10.12 16.03 -6.24
N GLN A 366 10.79 15.40 -7.20
CA GLN A 366 10.47 15.51 -8.64
C GLN A 366 9.42 14.49 -9.11
N THR A 367 9.02 13.55 -8.25
CA THR A 367 8.12 12.43 -8.60
C THR A 367 6.81 12.92 -9.19
N LYS A 368 6.21 13.98 -8.63
CA LYS A 368 4.98 14.58 -9.17
C LYS A 368 5.16 15.08 -10.60
N SER A 369 6.20 15.87 -10.85
CA SER A 369 6.49 16.38 -12.19
C SER A 369 6.80 15.25 -13.19
N ALA A 370 7.42 14.16 -12.74
CA ALA A 370 7.69 12.99 -13.56
C ALA A 370 6.40 12.21 -13.87
N TYR A 371 5.50 12.06 -12.89
CA TYR A 371 4.16 11.51 -13.08
C TYR A 371 3.36 12.33 -14.09
N GLU A 372 3.33 13.65 -13.98
CA GLU A 372 2.61 14.54 -14.90
C GLU A 372 3.13 14.41 -16.34
N GLN A 373 4.45 14.32 -16.54
CA GLN A 373 5.06 14.07 -17.85
C GLN A 373 4.59 12.74 -18.46
N ALA A 374 4.62 11.68 -17.67
CA ALA A 374 4.22 10.34 -18.12
C ALA A 374 2.71 10.30 -18.41
N LEU A 375 1.88 10.88 -17.53
CA LEU A 375 0.44 10.97 -17.70
C LEU A 375 0.07 11.77 -18.95
N PHE A 376 0.68 12.94 -19.17
CA PHE A 376 0.47 13.72 -20.38
C PHE A 376 0.80 12.91 -21.63
N THR A 377 1.93 12.21 -21.62
CA THR A 377 2.36 11.34 -22.73
C THR A 377 1.34 10.22 -22.99
N LEU A 378 0.84 9.58 -21.93
CA LEU A 378 -0.17 8.54 -22.00
C LEU A 378 -1.48 9.05 -22.62
N GLN A 379 -1.94 10.23 -22.19
CA GLN A 379 -3.18 10.87 -22.67
C GLN A 379 -3.09 11.32 -24.14
N HIS A 380 -1.89 11.63 -24.63
CA HIS A 380 -1.63 12.08 -26.01
C HIS A 380 -1.06 10.97 -26.92
N THR A 381 -1.29 9.71 -26.52
CA THR A 381 -0.88 8.50 -27.25
C THR A 381 -2.12 7.65 -27.52
N GLU A 382 -2.25 7.17 -28.76
CA GLU A 382 -3.33 6.25 -29.12
C GLU A 382 -3.16 4.93 -28.33
N PRO A 383 -4.20 4.46 -27.61
CA PRO A 383 -4.11 3.23 -26.83
C PRO A 383 -3.79 2.02 -27.73
N ALA A 384 -2.71 1.30 -27.40
CA ALA A 384 -2.31 0.09 -28.10
C ALA A 384 -1.78 -0.96 -27.11
N LEU A 385 -2.20 -2.21 -27.29
CA LEU A 385 -1.88 -3.31 -26.37
C LEU A 385 -0.37 -3.46 -26.13
N GLY A 386 0.06 -3.36 -24.87
CA GLY A 386 1.45 -3.52 -24.49
C GLY A 386 2.38 -2.40 -24.97
N LEU A 387 1.82 -1.32 -25.51
CA LEU A 387 2.59 -0.14 -25.89
C LEU A 387 3.11 0.52 -24.62
N LEU A 388 4.40 0.86 -24.64
CA LEU A 388 5.07 1.65 -23.62
C LEU A 388 5.80 2.79 -24.33
N VAL A 389 5.42 4.04 -24.03
CA VAL A 389 5.92 5.23 -24.73
C VAL A 389 6.79 6.08 -23.81
N GLN A 390 7.94 6.51 -24.32
CA GLN A 390 8.84 7.42 -23.60
C GLN A 390 8.35 8.86 -23.68
N SER A 391 8.31 9.54 -22.53
CA SER A 391 7.87 10.94 -22.44
C SER A 391 8.72 11.90 -23.27
N HIS A 392 9.98 11.55 -23.55
CA HIS A 392 10.85 12.32 -24.45
C HIS A 392 10.18 12.59 -25.82
N SER A 393 9.36 11.66 -26.33
CA SER A 393 8.65 11.80 -27.61
C SER A 393 7.55 12.88 -27.61
N LYS A 394 7.06 13.27 -26.42
CA LYS A 394 5.97 14.24 -26.25
C LYS A 394 6.35 15.44 -25.35
N ILE A 395 7.59 15.47 -24.85
CA ILE A 395 8.00 16.45 -23.84
C ILE A 395 7.87 17.90 -24.29
N VAL A 396 8.11 18.18 -25.58
CA VAL A 396 7.98 19.53 -26.15
C VAL A 396 6.52 19.99 -26.16
N TYR A 397 5.57 19.07 -26.40
CA TYR A 397 4.14 19.36 -26.30
C TYR A 397 3.72 19.57 -24.84
N TYR A 398 4.27 18.78 -23.92
CA TYR A 398 4.04 18.96 -22.47
C TYR A 398 4.55 20.33 -21.98
N MET A 399 5.76 20.74 -22.40
CA MET A 399 6.30 22.07 -22.11
C MET A 399 5.38 23.18 -22.62
N ALA A 400 4.87 23.06 -23.85
CA ALA A 400 3.94 24.02 -24.41
C ALA A 400 2.63 24.08 -23.60
N ASP A 401 2.11 22.94 -23.15
CA ASP A 401 0.90 22.88 -22.32
C ASP A 401 1.09 23.55 -20.96
N LEU A 402 2.20 23.29 -20.26
CA LEU A 402 2.54 23.96 -19.01
C LEU A 402 2.62 25.49 -19.17
N ILE A 403 3.28 25.96 -20.23
CA ILE A 403 3.37 27.39 -20.52
C ILE A 403 1.98 27.99 -20.74
N ARG A 404 1.09 27.31 -21.48
CA ARG A 404 -0.29 27.75 -21.71
C ARG A 404 -1.09 27.86 -20.43
N GLN A 405 -0.95 26.89 -19.52
CA GLN A 405 -1.68 26.88 -18.26
C GLN A 405 -1.22 27.99 -17.30
N GLN A 406 0.07 28.35 -17.33
CA GLN A 406 0.65 29.36 -16.41
C GLN A 406 0.65 30.79 -16.97
N SER A 407 0.59 30.97 -18.29
CA SER A 407 0.75 32.29 -18.91
C SER A 407 -0.56 33.09 -18.96
N GLY A 408 -0.60 34.20 -18.23
CA GLY A 408 -1.63 35.25 -18.39
C GLY A 408 -1.36 36.23 -19.54
N ILE A 409 -0.30 36.00 -20.33
CA ILE A 409 0.21 36.89 -21.38
C ILE A 409 0.48 36.06 -22.65
N SER A 410 0.17 36.60 -23.82
CA SER A 410 0.47 35.95 -25.11
C SER A 410 1.98 35.93 -25.37
N LEU A 411 2.60 34.75 -25.25
CA LEU A 411 4.01 34.51 -25.60
C LEU A 411 4.21 34.17 -27.09
N SER A 412 3.15 34.21 -27.89
CA SER A 412 3.17 33.81 -29.29
C SER A 412 3.77 34.88 -30.19
N HIS A 413 4.58 34.46 -31.17
CA HIS A 413 5.11 35.32 -32.20
C HIS A 413 3.95 35.90 -33.04
N PRO A 414 3.88 37.23 -33.26
CA PRO A 414 2.76 37.89 -33.96
C PRO A 414 2.41 37.26 -35.32
N LEU A 415 3.45 36.87 -36.07
CA LEU A 415 3.32 36.14 -37.35
C LEU A 415 2.33 34.97 -37.31
N VAL A 416 2.35 34.14 -36.26
CA VAL A 416 1.48 32.96 -36.19
C VAL A 416 0.01 33.36 -36.12
N GLN A 417 -0.30 34.45 -35.40
CA GLN A 417 -1.65 34.99 -35.33
C GLN A 417 -2.08 35.61 -36.67
N GLU A 418 -1.17 36.33 -37.34
CA GLU A 418 -1.43 36.92 -38.66
C GLU A 418 -1.70 35.86 -39.72
N ILE A 419 -0.89 34.79 -39.76
CA ILE A 419 -1.06 33.67 -40.68
C ILE A 419 -2.38 32.94 -40.39
N ARG A 420 -2.71 32.64 -39.12
CA ARG A 420 -3.99 31.99 -38.77
C ARG A 420 -5.19 32.84 -39.18
N ARG A 421 -5.13 34.16 -38.98
CA ARG A 421 -6.18 35.09 -39.43
C ARG A 421 -6.32 35.08 -40.95
N TYR A 422 -5.20 35.05 -41.66
CA TYR A 422 -5.19 34.97 -43.13
C TYR A 422 -5.75 33.63 -43.62
N ASP A 423 -5.32 32.50 -43.04
CA ASP A 423 -5.81 31.16 -43.37
C ASP A 423 -7.33 31.05 -43.17
N SER A 424 -7.87 31.60 -42.08
CA SER A 424 -9.32 31.64 -41.83
C SER A 424 -10.07 32.48 -42.87
N LEU A 425 -9.54 33.66 -43.23
CA LEU A 425 -10.19 34.58 -44.17
C LEU A 425 -10.12 34.08 -45.63
N HIS A 426 -9.02 33.44 -46.00
CA HIS A 426 -8.73 33.05 -47.39
C HIS A 426 -8.79 31.55 -47.64
N GLN A 427 -9.12 30.75 -46.62
CA GLN A 427 -9.18 29.28 -46.67
C GLN A 427 -7.86 28.68 -47.21
N THR A 428 -6.73 29.22 -46.72
CA THR A 428 -5.39 28.74 -47.05
C THR A 428 -4.84 27.83 -45.95
N GLU A 429 -3.71 27.17 -46.24
CA GLU A 429 -3.03 26.23 -45.32
C GLU A 429 -1.58 26.70 -45.05
N TYR A 430 -1.35 28.01 -44.95
CA TYR A 430 -0.01 28.54 -44.79
C TYR A 430 0.55 28.28 -43.39
N GLY A 431 -0.28 28.30 -42.36
CA GLY A 431 0.10 27.98 -40.99
C GLY A 431 0.58 26.55 -40.84
N SER A 432 -0.20 25.57 -41.32
CA SER A 432 0.20 24.15 -41.30
C SER A 432 1.45 23.89 -42.15
N THR A 433 1.55 24.55 -43.31
CA THR A 433 2.73 24.47 -44.17
C THR A 433 3.98 24.99 -43.48
N LEU A 434 3.90 26.17 -42.84
CA LEU A 434 5.02 26.78 -42.14
C LEU A 434 5.44 25.95 -40.92
N PHE A 435 4.47 25.48 -40.13
CA PHE A 435 4.73 24.60 -38.99
C PHE A 435 5.49 23.33 -39.42
N CYS A 436 4.98 22.62 -40.44
CA CYS A 436 5.61 21.40 -40.93
C CYS A 436 7.00 21.66 -41.54
N PHE A 437 7.16 22.79 -42.24
CA PHE A 437 8.45 23.20 -42.79
C PHE A 437 9.50 23.44 -41.70
N LEU A 438 9.15 24.16 -40.63
CA LEU A 438 10.05 24.43 -39.52
C LEU A 438 10.33 23.18 -38.68
N LYS A 439 9.30 22.35 -38.44
CA LYS A 439 9.42 21.05 -37.76
C LYS A 439 10.38 20.10 -38.46
N ASN A 440 10.41 20.10 -39.79
CA ASN A 440 11.33 19.31 -40.61
C ASN A 440 12.66 20.02 -40.89
N GLU A 441 13.09 20.94 -40.03
CA GLU A 441 14.36 21.68 -40.14
C GLU A 441 14.55 22.39 -41.50
N ARG A 442 13.44 22.85 -42.10
CA ARG A 442 13.39 23.47 -43.43
C ARG A 442 13.74 22.51 -44.58
N ASN A 443 13.59 21.20 -44.37
CA ASN A 443 13.77 20.19 -45.41
C ASN A 443 12.53 20.08 -46.30
N HIS A 444 12.62 20.59 -47.52
CA HIS A 444 11.52 20.60 -48.49
C HIS A 444 10.98 19.21 -48.83
N LYS A 445 11.84 18.19 -48.89
CA LYS A 445 11.40 16.83 -49.25
C LYS A 445 10.57 16.25 -48.12
N LEU A 446 11.10 16.24 -46.90
CA LEU A 446 10.39 15.73 -45.71
C LEU A 446 9.09 16.48 -45.48
N THR A 447 9.10 17.80 -45.65
CA THR A 447 7.90 18.64 -45.50
C THR A 447 6.82 18.30 -46.54
N ALA A 448 7.21 18.12 -47.81
CA ALA A 448 6.27 17.78 -48.87
C ALA A 448 5.66 16.38 -48.66
N ASP A 449 6.48 15.42 -48.23
CA ASP A 449 6.07 14.06 -47.91
C ASP A 449 5.11 14.04 -46.70
N GLU A 450 5.40 14.77 -45.62
CA GLU A 450 4.54 14.84 -44.42
C GLU A 450 3.20 15.55 -44.68
N LEU A 451 3.19 16.60 -45.52
CA LEU A 451 1.97 17.30 -45.91
C LEU A 451 1.18 16.59 -47.02
N TYR A 452 1.70 15.48 -47.58
CA TYR A 452 1.13 14.79 -48.73
C TYR A 452 0.89 15.72 -49.95
N ILE A 453 1.81 16.67 -50.19
CA ILE A 453 1.74 17.61 -51.32
C ILE A 453 2.95 17.47 -52.24
N HIS A 454 2.78 17.87 -53.51
CA HIS A 454 3.91 17.93 -54.43
C HIS A 454 4.89 19.05 -54.06
N ARG A 455 6.20 18.83 -54.26
CA ARG A 455 7.27 19.81 -53.96
C ARG A 455 7.01 21.21 -54.54
N ASN A 456 6.42 21.29 -55.74
CA ASN A 456 6.12 22.57 -56.39
C ASN A 456 5.05 23.34 -55.62
N THR A 457 4.02 22.65 -55.11
CA THR A 457 2.97 23.24 -54.27
C THR A 457 3.57 23.76 -52.97
N LEU A 458 4.46 22.99 -52.34
CA LEU A 458 5.20 23.44 -51.16
C LEU A 458 6.01 24.72 -51.45
N SER A 459 6.80 24.74 -52.52
CA SER A 459 7.60 25.90 -52.91
C SER A 459 6.73 27.13 -53.17
N GLN A 460 5.57 26.96 -53.81
CA GLN A 460 4.62 28.06 -54.04
C GLN A 460 4.04 28.60 -52.72
N ARG A 461 3.63 27.73 -51.80
CA ARG A 461 3.12 28.13 -50.48
C ARG A 461 4.18 28.86 -49.67
N LEU A 462 5.41 28.33 -49.61
CA LEU A 462 6.53 28.96 -48.91
C LEU A 462 6.93 30.31 -49.51
N ALA A 463 7.00 30.42 -50.85
CA ALA A 463 7.25 31.70 -51.51
C ALA A 463 6.15 32.74 -51.20
N LYS A 464 4.89 32.29 -51.07
CA LYS A 464 3.79 33.16 -50.69
C LYS A 464 3.86 33.61 -49.24
N ILE A 465 4.25 32.72 -48.32
CA ILE A 465 4.54 33.05 -46.93
C ILE A 465 5.64 34.12 -46.85
N ASP A 466 6.74 33.91 -47.58
CA ASP A 466 7.86 34.86 -47.62
C ASP A 466 7.44 36.23 -48.17
N THR A 467 6.66 36.26 -49.25
CA THR A 467 6.16 37.52 -49.85
C THR A 467 5.18 38.28 -48.95
N LEU A 468 4.35 37.58 -48.18
CA LEU A 468 3.31 38.21 -47.38
C LEU A 468 3.83 38.74 -46.04
N TRP A 469 4.78 38.03 -45.43
CA TRP A 469 5.20 38.32 -44.05
C TRP A 469 6.70 38.54 -43.86
N HIS A 470 7.52 38.22 -44.87
CA HIS A 470 8.98 38.38 -44.84
C HIS A 470 9.65 37.88 -43.53
N PRO A 471 9.34 36.67 -43.05
CA PRO A 471 9.94 36.15 -41.82
C PRO A 471 11.44 35.90 -42.00
N ASP A 472 12.26 36.32 -41.03
CA ASP A 472 13.69 36.01 -41.03
C ASP A 472 13.93 34.56 -40.59
N PHE A 473 13.91 33.64 -41.55
CA PHE A 473 14.24 32.24 -41.29
C PHE A 473 15.74 31.97 -41.14
N ASN A 474 16.63 32.97 -41.30
CA ASN A 474 18.06 32.79 -41.03
C ASN A 474 18.38 32.94 -39.55
N ASP A 475 17.64 33.81 -38.85
CA ASP A 475 17.72 33.93 -37.41
C ASP A 475 17.16 32.69 -36.69
N ALA A 476 17.94 32.13 -35.75
CA ALA A 476 17.57 30.92 -35.04
C ALA A 476 16.48 31.18 -33.99
N GLU A 477 16.55 32.30 -33.29
CA GLU A 477 15.57 32.64 -32.26
C GLU A 477 14.18 32.87 -32.87
N THR A 478 14.10 33.59 -33.98
CA THR A 478 12.88 33.80 -34.75
C THR A 478 12.26 32.47 -35.19
N ARG A 479 13.07 31.54 -35.72
CA ARG A 479 12.57 30.21 -36.09
C ARG A 479 12.01 29.44 -34.90
N TYR A 480 12.72 29.41 -33.77
CA TYR A 480 12.26 28.73 -32.57
C TYR A 480 10.99 29.37 -32.02
N HIS A 481 10.95 30.70 -31.93
CA HIS A 481 9.78 31.42 -31.44
C HIS A 481 8.55 31.13 -32.29
N ILE A 482 8.66 31.17 -33.62
CA ILE A 482 7.56 30.82 -34.54
C ILE A 482 7.15 29.36 -34.35
N LEU A 483 8.11 28.41 -34.33
CA LEU A 483 7.81 26.98 -34.18
C LEU A 483 7.10 26.68 -32.85
N PHE A 484 7.61 27.18 -31.73
CA PHE A 484 6.98 27.03 -30.41
C PHE A 484 5.61 27.72 -30.36
N SER A 485 5.45 28.86 -31.02
CA SER A 485 4.15 29.56 -31.07
C SER A 485 3.06 28.74 -31.76
N PHE A 486 3.40 27.85 -32.69
CA PHE A 486 2.44 26.90 -33.24
C PHE A 486 2.02 25.82 -32.25
N LEU A 487 2.86 25.49 -31.26
CA LEU A 487 2.57 24.51 -30.21
C LEU A 487 1.79 25.11 -29.03
N LEU A 488 1.89 26.43 -28.82
CA LEU A 488 1.24 27.15 -27.73
C LEU A 488 -0.24 27.49 -27.98
N ASN A 489 -0.74 27.35 -29.21
CA ASN A 489 -2.07 27.87 -29.59
C ASN A 489 -2.95 26.87 -30.32
#